data_AF-A0AAW5MRK8-F1
#
_entry.id   AF-A0AAW5MRK8-F1
#
_cell.length_a   1.000
_cell.length_b   1.000
_cell.length_c   1.000
_cell.angle_alpha   90.00
_cell.angle_beta   90.00
_cell.angle_gamma   90.00
#
_symmetry.space_group_name_H-M   'P 1'
#
loop_
_entity.id
_entity.type
_entity.pdbx_description
1 polymer ?
#
loop_
_entity_poly.entity_id
_entity_poly.type
_entity_poly.pdbx_seq_one_letter_code
_entity_poly.pdbx_strand_id
1 'polypeptide(L)'
;VMVGPSGCGKSTLLRMVAGLERVTEGDIWINDQRVTEMEPKDRGIAMVFQNYALYPHMSVEENMAWGLKIRGMGKQQIAERVKEAARILELDGLLKRRPR
;
A
#
# COMPACT_ATOMS: atom_id res chain seq x y z
N VAL A 1 -1.33 -0.90 17.15
CA VAL A 1 -2.74 -1.12 16.77
C VAL A 1 -3.54 0.07 17.28
N MET A 2 -4.32 0.75 16.43
CA MET A 2 -5.20 1.85 16.85
C MET A 2 -6.62 1.35 17.04
N VAL A 3 -7.21 1.61 18.20
CA VAL A 3 -8.59 1.21 18.54
C VAL A 3 -9.42 2.43 18.93
N GLY A 4 -10.72 2.38 18.65
CA GLY A 4 -11.67 3.43 19.02
C GLY A 4 -12.98 3.35 18.22
N PRO A 5 -14.04 4.09 18.64
CA PRO A 5 -15.36 4.06 18.00
C PRO A 5 -15.35 4.41 16.51
N SER A 6 -16.43 4.09 15.79
CA SER A 6 -16.60 4.60 14.42
C SER A 6 -16.57 6.13 14.41
N GLY A 7 -15.87 6.72 13.44
CA GLY A 7 -15.73 8.19 13.34
C GLY A 7 -14.65 8.82 14.23
N CYS A 8 -13.93 8.08 15.08
CA CYS A 8 -12.91 8.66 15.97
C CYS A 8 -11.58 9.08 15.27
N GLY A 9 -11.53 9.14 13.93
CA GLY A 9 -10.38 9.65 13.18
C GLY A 9 -9.25 8.66 12.84
N LYS A 10 -9.40 7.35 13.10
CA LYS A 10 -8.36 6.33 12.78
C LYS A 10 -7.90 6.39 11.32
N SER A 11 -8.85 6.39 10.38
CA SER A 11 -8.55 6.43 8.95
C SER A 11 -7.93 7.77 8.54
N THR A 12 -8.36 8.88 9.17
CA THR A 12 -7.78 10.21 8.97
C THR A 12 -6.31 10.22 9.38
N LEU A 13 -5.99 9.68 10.56
CA LEU A 13 -4.60 9.58 11.03
C LEU A 13 -3.73 8.73 10.12
N LEU A 14 -4.21 7.54 9.70
CA LEU A 14 -3.46 6.70 8.76
C LEU A 14 -3.24 7.40 7.40
N ARG A 15 -4.22 8.15 6.90
CA ARG A 15 -4.06 8.94 5.68
C ARG A 15 -3.07 10.08 5.84
N MET A 16 -3.06 10.78 6.97
CA MET A 16 -2.07 11.84 7.26
C MET A 16 -0.64 11.26 7.30
N VAL A 17 -0.44 10.12 7.98
CA VAL A 17 0.85 9.41 7.99
C VAL A 17 1.28 9.04 6.57
N ALA A 18 0.35 8.55 5.76
CA ALA A 18 0.59 8.21 4.35
C ALA A 18 0.74 9.41 3.40
N GLY A 19 0.51 10.64 3.85
CA GLY A 19 0.53 11.85 3.02
C GLY A 19 -0.69 12.00 2.11
N LEU A 20 -1.75 11.24 2.35
CA LEU A 20 -3.00 11.28 1.60
C LEU A 20 -4.02 12.28 2.18
N GLU A 21 -3.68 12.89 3.31
CA GLU A 21 -4.45 13.93 4.00
C GLU A 21 -3.45 14.97 4.52
N ARG A 22 -3.80 16.26 4.43
CA ARG A 22 -2.91 17.34 4.87
C ARG A 22 -2.90 17.43 6.40
N VAL A 23 -1.73 17.66 6.96
CA VAL A 23 -1.55 17.95 8.38
C VAL A 23 -1.78 19.44 8.60
N THR A 24 -2.70 19.80 9.49
CA THR A 24 -2.96 21.21 9.82
C THR A 24 -1.82 21.80 10.65
N GLU A 25 -1.39 21.07 11.69
CA GLU A 25 -0.36 21.47 12.64
C GLU A 25 0.40 20.26 13.17
N GLY A 26 1.62 20.48 13.65
CA GLY A 26 2.52 19.44 14.15
C GLY A 26 3.32 18.75 13.04
N ASP A 27 4.10 17.75 13.44
CA ASP A 27 5.03 17.07 12.54
C ASP A 27 4.87 15.56 12.55
N ILE A 28 5.05 14.95 11.38
CA ILE A 28 5.13 13.50 11.20
C ILE A 28 6.58 13.15 10.90
N TRP A 29 7.13 12.26 11.73
CA TRP A 29 8.47 11.72 11.58
C TRP A 29 8.38 10.22 11.30
N ILE A 30 9.12 9.77 10.30
CA ILE A 30 9.33 8.34 10.03
C ILE A 30 10.82 8.09 10.21
N ASN A 31 11.16 7.29 11.24
CA ASN A 31 12.53 7.23 11.77
C ASN A 31 13.02 8.65 12.11
N ASP A 32 14.19 9.04 11.60
CA ASP A 32 14.81 10.35 11.84
C ASP A 32 14.50 11.39 10.75
N GLN A 33 13.55 11.10 9.85
CA GLN A 33 13.18 11.98 8.75
C GLN A 33 11.81 12.61 8.99
N ARG A 34 11.76 13.96 8.97
CA ARG A 34 10.50 14.71 8.95
C ARG A 34 9.84 14.57 7.58
N VAL A 35 8.66 13.94 7.54
CA VAL A 35 7.94 13.63 6.30
C VAL A 35 6.67 14.45 6.10
N THR A 36 6.35 15.39 7.00
CA THR A 36 5.08 16.15 7.00
C THR A 36 4.70 16.70 5.61
N GLU A 37 5.65 17.29 4.89
CA GLU A 37 5.46 17.91 3.57
C GLU A 37 5.90 17.03 2.39
N MET A 38 6.31 15.79 2.66
CA MET A 38 6.73 14.87 1.60
C MET A 38 5.51 14.27 0.88
N GLU A 39 5.62 14.13 -0.43
CA GLU A 39 4.65 13.41 -1.25
C GLU A 39 4.52 11.94 -0.80
N PRO A 40 3.33 11.32 -0.87
CA PRO A 40 3.09 9.93 -0.43
C PRO A 40 4.13 8.92 -0.91
N LYS A 41 4.53 9.03 -2.19
CA LYS A 41 5.48 8.12 -2.83
C LYS A 41 6.88 8.18 -2.21
N ASP A 42 7.25 9.32 -1.63
CA ASP A 42 8.60 9.58 -1.10
C ASP A 42 8.71 9.20 0.39
N ARG A 43 7.59 8.91 1.06
CA ARG A 43 7.54 8.54 2.49
C ARG A 43 8.01 7.12 2.79
N GLY A 44 8.23 6.30 1.77
CA GLY A 44 8.76 4.94 1.94
C GLY A 44 7.81 3.94 2.61
N ILE A 45 6.51 4.23 2.70
CA ILE A 45 5.52 3.35 3.32
C ILE A 45 4.61 2.67 2.30
N ALA A 46 4.01 1.55 2.71
CA ALA A 46 2.96 0.86 1.97
C ALA A 46 1.66 0.90 2.78
N MET A 47 0.54 1.18 2.12
CA MET A 47 -0.78 1.28 2.78
C MET A 47 -1.79 0.35 2.09
N VAL A 48 -2.59 -0.33 2.89
CA VAL A 48 -3.77 -1.07 2.44
C VAL A 48 -5.02 -0.26 2.82
N PHE A 49 -5.88 0.00 1.85
CA PHE A 49 -7.08 0.83 2.03
C PHE A 49 -8.27 0.01 2.55
N GLN A 50 -9.16 0.69 3.29
CA GLN A 50 -10.42 0.10 3.76
C GLN A 50 -11.37 -0.26 2.60
N ASN A 51 -11.42 0.57 1.56
CA ASN A 51 -12.09 0.25 0.30
C ASN A 51 -11.05 -0.31 -0.66
N TYR A 52 -11.36 -1.41 -1.36
CA TYR A 52 -10.42 -2.11 -2.24
C TYR A 52 -9.91 -1.18 -3.36
N ALA A 53 -8.71 -0.62 -3.17
CA ALA A 53 -8.02 0.22 -4.14
C ALA A 53 -7.23 -0.64 -5.14
N LEU A 54 -7.90 -1.65 -5.71
CA LEU A 54 -7.32 -2.54 -6.72
C LEU A 54 -7.48 -1.93 -8.11
N TYR A 55 -6.56 -2.24 -9.02
CA TYR A 55 -6.70 -1.91 -10.44
C TYR A 55 -7.62 -2.94 -11.11
N PRO A 56 -8.88 -2.60 -11.46
CA PRO A 56 -9.88 -3.58 -11.89
C PRO A 56 -9.60 -4.16 -13.28
N HIS A 57 -8.81 -3.44 -14.08
CA HIS A 57 -8.39 -3.87 -15.42
C HIS A 57 -7.18 -4.83 -15.38
N MET A 58 -6.56 -5.02 -14.21
CA MET A 58 -5.39 -5.87 -13.99
C MET A 58 -5.78 -7.18 -13.29
N SER A 59 -5.07 -8.26 -13.56
CA SER A 59 -5.18 -9.53 -12.82
C SER A 59 -4.66 -9.38 -11.37
N VAL A 60 -4.91 -10.38 -10.52
CA VAL A 60 -4.33 -10.45 -9.16
C VAL A 60 -2.81 -10.40 -9.23
N GLU A 61 -2.19 -11.18 -10.10
CA GLU A 61 -0.74 -11.17 -10.32
C GLU A 61 -0.23 -9.79 -10.74
N GLU A 62 -0.92 -9.13 -11.67
CA GLU A 62 -0.56 -7.79 -12.14
C GLU A 62 -0.70 -6.74 -11.05
N ASN A 63 -1.76 -6.80 -10.23
CA ASN A 63 -1.95 -5.93 -9.06
C ASN A 63 -0.80 -6.09 -8.05
N MET A 64 -0.41 -7.33 -7.74
CA MET A 64 0.69 -7.62 -6.81
C MET A 64 2.05 -7.19 -7.35
N ALA A 65 2.28 -7.34 -8.67
CA ALA A 65 3.54 -6.98 -9.31
C ALA A 65 3.72 -5.47 -9.51
N TRP A 66 2.63 -4.70 -9.59
CA TRP A 66 2.65 -3.32 -10.06
C TRP A 66 3.59 -2.41 -9.26
N GLY A 67 3.51 -2.45 -7.92
CA GLY A 67 4.39 -1.64 -7.06
C GLY A 67 5.87 -1.98 -7.22
N LEU A 68 6.21 -3.24 -7.51
CA LEU A 68 7.58 -3.68 -7.74
C LEU A 68 8.09 -3.24 -9.12
N LYS A 69 7.22 -3.23 -10.14
CA LYS A 69 7.53 -2.72 -11.49
C LYS A 69 7.83 -1.23 -11.46
N ILE A 70 7.03 -0.43 -10.75
CA ILE A 70 7.26 1.02 -10.59
C ILE A 70 8.61 1.30 -9.92
N ARG A 71 9.03 0.46 -8.98
CA ARG A 71 10.34 0.54 -8.32
C ARG A 71 11.50 0.05 -9.18
N GLY A 72 11.26 -0.34 -10.44
CA GLY A 72 12.30 -0.76 -11.38
C GLY A 72 12.90 -2.14 -11.09
N MET A 73 12.20 -3.00 -10.34
CA MET A 73 12.72 -4.33 -9.99
C MET A 73 12.78 -5.26 -11.22
N GLY A 74 13.76 -6.16 -11.26
CA GLY A 74 13.93 -7.10 -12.37
C GLY A 74 12.78 -8.11 -12.47
N LYS A 75 12.40 -8.50 -13.69
CA LYS A 75 11.25 -9.39 -13.95
C LYS A 75 11.29 -10.69 -13.14
N GLN A 76 12.45 -11.31 -13.03
CA GLN A 76 12.62 -12.56 -12.28
C GLN A 76 12.39 -12.37 -10.78
N GLN A 77 12.97 -11.31 -10.19
CA GLN A 77 12.77 -10.96 -8.78
C GLN A 77 11.31 -10.64 -8.47
N ILE A 78 10.61 -9.98 -9.40
CA ILE A 78 9.17 -9.71 -9.27
C ILE A 78 8.40 -11.02 -9.24
N ALA A 79 8.65 -11.93 -10.19
CA ALA A 79 7.95 -13.21 -10.27
C ALA A 79 8.13 -14.05 -8.99
N GLU A 80 9.35 -14.11 -8.47
CA GLU A 80 9.66 -14.82 -7.22
C GLU A 80 8.91 -14.23 -6.02
N ARG A 81 8.93 -12.90 -5.86
CA ARG A 81 8.23 -12.21 -4.76
C ARG A 81 6.72 -12.33 -4.86
N VAL A 82 6.15 -12.23 -6.05
CA VAL A 82 4.70 -12.38 -6.27
C VAL A 82 4.27 -13.80 -5.97
N LYS A 83 5.02 -14.81 -6.42
CA LYS A 83 4.74 -16.23 -6.11
C LYS A 83 4.81 -16.52 -4.61
N GLU A 84 5.78 -15.94 -3.91
CA GLU A 84 5.88 -16.11 -2.46
C GLU A 84 4.71 -15.46 -1.72
N ALA A 85 4.40 -14.21 -2.05
CA ALA A 85 3.27 -13.50 -1.46
C ALA A 85 1.93 -14.20 -1.77
N ALA A 86 1.76 -14.75 -2.97
CA ALA A 86 0.56 -15.48 -3.36
C ALA A 86 0.39 -16.76 -2.53
N ARG A 87 1.49 -17.48 -2.23
CA ARG A 87 1.46 -18.67 -1.39
C ARG A 87 1.06 -18.34 0.05
N ILE A 88 1.66 -17.29 0.63
CA ILE A 88 1.37 -16.85 2.01
C ILE A 88 -0.10 -16.43 2.16
N LEU A 89 -0.67 -15.84 1.11
CA LEU A 89 -2.06 -15.35 1.09
C LEU A 89 -3.06 -16.37 0.51
N GLU A 90 -2.60 -17.58 0.16
CA GLU A 90 -3.41 -18.65 -0.45
C GLU A 90 -4.12 -18.22 -1.76
N LEU A 91 -3.45 -17.43 -2.58
CA LEU A 91 -3.96 -16.86 -3.83
C LEU A 91 -3.48 -17.58 -5.10
N ASP A 92 -2.73 -18.67 -5.01
CA ASP A 92 -2.11 -19.35 -6.17
C ASP A 92 -3.11 -19.67 -7.30
N GLY A 93 -4.31 -20.14 -6.95
CA GLY A 93 -5.38 -20.46 -7.91
C GLY A 93 -6.12 -19.24 -8.49
N LEU A 94 -5.84 -18.04 -8.00
CA LEU A 94 -6.55 -16.80 -8.34
C LEU A 94 -5.69 -15.81 -9.13
N LEU A 95 -4.39 -16.05 -9.30
CA LEU A 95 -3.42 -15.12 -9.92
C LEU A 95 -3.87 -14.55 -11.27
N LYS A 96 -4.54 -15.36 -12.10
CA LYS A 96 -5.00 -14.95 -13.43
C LYS A 96 -6.37 -14.26 -13.44
N ARG A 97 -7.08 -14.19 -12.30
CA ARG A 97 -8.39 -13.54 -12.21
C ARG A 97 -8.24 -12.02 -12.09
N ARG A 98 -9.26 -11.28 -12.53
CA ARG A 98 -9.39 -9.86 -12.26
C ARG A 98 -10.29 -9.62 -11.03
N PRO A 99 -10.09 -8.52 -10.28
CA PRO A 99 -11.01 -8.10 -9.23
C PRO A 99 -12.44 -7.93 -9.76
N ARG A 100 -13.43 -8.29 -8.95
CA ARG A 100 -14.86 -8.03 -9.21
C ARG A 100 -15.37 -6.92 -8.32
#